data_AF-A0A2D9H646-F1
#
_entry.id   AF-A0A2D9H646-F1
#
_cell.length_a   1.000
_cell.length_b   1.000
_cell.length_c   1.000
_cell.angle_alpha   90.00
_cell.angle_beta   90.00
_cell.angle_gamma   90.00
#
_symmetry.space_group_name_H-M   'P 1'
#
loop_
_entity.id
_entity.type
_entity.pdbx_description
1 polymer ?
#
loop_
_entity_poly.entity_id
_entity_poly.type
_entity_poly.pdbx_seq_one_letter_code
_entity_poly.pdbx_strand_id
1 'polypeptide(L)'
;MYLDPDGSAAAFAANGVVHVFATPAERVRLTGGDAADDEDLLLDGDEDQRSGSVAIRVGGSHDYDDPYYDWQSGKKVSGRVREAVDALVADGRFNGYRSGHVVAEYVTELDAEDADAVERVARRVFEETVGKQLDHRATQLVQTLVKDPSYDPLAWGPENRAFIEEQVEDEDPRLLERLERALSTYAYESGARTKAERELAKRAEAILLSLSSAERDRLGFASRNAAKLQALAPHLEGESGSKAERLAKEVARFEHERFGLPREERYATAARHLQASGMTRAEVSRRLGISNSIVERIVATHRRDVELTSDDPIRVDLAPEFF
;
A
#
# COMPACT_ATOMS: atom_id res chain seq x y z
N MET A 1 -16.58 19.99 18.82
CA MET A 1 -16.87 18.59 19.19
C MET A 1 -18.34 18.51 19.53
N TYR A 2 -19.07 17.64 18.86
CA TYR A 2 -20.47 17.32 19.09
C TYR A 2 -20.54 15.91 19.67
N LEU A 3 -21.33 15.74 20.72
CA LEU A 3 -21.63 14.46 21.32
C LEU A 3 -23.13 14.24 21.14
N ASP A 4 -23.49 13.06 20.65
CA ASP A 4 -24.90 12.66 20.62
C ASP A 4 -25.46 12.67 22.05
N PRO A 5 -26.65 13.24 22.32
CA PRO A 5 -27.30 13.20 23.62
C PRO A 5 -27.36 11.83 24.30
N ASP A 6 -27.37 10.74 23.54
CA ASP A 6 -27.37 9.37 24.06
C ASP A 6 -25.96 8.73 24.15
N GLY A 7 -24.91 9.47 23.80
CA GLY A 7 -23.51 9.03 23.84
C GLY A 7 -23.13 8.03 22.75
N SER A 8 -24.01 7.77 21.78
CA SER A 8 -23.83 6.76 20.74
C SER A 8 -22.78 7.15 19.68
N ALA A 9 -22.64 8.45 19.42
CA ALA A 9 -21.66 9.02 18.51
C ALA A 9 -20.96 10.28 19.04
N ALA A 10 -19.71 10.44 18.62
CA ALA A 10 -18.95 11.69 18.78
C ALA A 10 -18.50 12.19 17.41
N ALA A 11 -18.71 13.47 17.13
CA ALA A 11 -18.21 14.13 15.94
C ALA A 11 -17.29 15.29 16.30
N PHE A 12 -16.17 15.43 15.61
CA PHE A 12 -15.36 16.66 15.70
C PHE A 12 -14.89 17.11 14.33
N ALA A 13 -14.83 18.43 14.16
CA ALA A 13 -14.34 19.06 12.95
C ALA A 13 -12.93 19.59 13.18
N ALA A 14 -12.00 19.21 12.31
CA ALA A 14 -10.64 19.72 12.27
C ALA A 14 -10.24 19.95 10.82
N ASN A 15 -9.63 21.11 10.51
CA ASN A 15 -9.14 21.45 9.17
C ASN A 15 -10.18 21.29 8.04
N GLY A 16 -11.46 21.58 8.32
CA GLY A 16 -12.54 21.48 7.33
C GLY A 16 -13.06 20.05 7.07
N VAL A 17 -12.55 19.06 7.79
CA VAL A 17 -13.00 17.66 7.74
C VAL A 17 -13.76 17.32 9.03
N VAL A 18 -14.90 16.64 8.89
CA VAL A 18 -15.70 16.15 10.02
C VAL A 18 -15.40 14.67 10.24
N HIS A 19 -14.85 14.35 11.41
CA HIS A 19 -14.61 12.98 11.85
C HIS A 19 -15.77 12.53 12.73
N VAL A 20 -16.41 11.41 12.40
CA VAL A 20 -17.53 10.84 13.16
C VAL A 20 -17.12 9.47 13.69
N PHE A 21 -17.27 9.28 15.00
CA PHE A 21 -16.96 8.05 15.73
C PHE A 21 -18.27 7.53 16.32
N ALA A 22 -18.82 6.49 15.72
CA ALA A 22 -19.95 5.73 16.25
C ALA A 22 -19.45 4.57 17.12
N THR A 23 -20.20 4.26 18.18
CA THR A 23 -20.01 3.03 18.97
C THR A 23 -20.17 1.78 18.08
N PRO A 24 -19.58 0.63 18.46
CA PRO A 24 -19.69 -0.61 17.69
C PRO A 24 -21.14 -1.00 17.37
N ALA A 25 -22.06 -0.82 18.32
CA ALA A 25 -23.48 -1.10 18.15
C ALA A 25 -24.15 -0.21 17.08
N GLU A 26 -23.71 1.03 16.94
CA GLU A 26 -24.27 1.96 15.95
C GLU A 26 -23.65 1.78 14.56
N ARG A 27 -22.39 1.33 14.47
CA ARG A 27 -21.79 0.91 13.19
C ARG A 27 -22.59 -0.21 12.54
N VAL A 28 -22.98 -1.22 13.32
CA VAL A 28 -23.82 -2.34 12.87
C VAL A 28 -25.14 -1.84 12.27
N ARG A 29 -25.78 -0.87 12.92
CA ARG A 29 -27.04 -0.26 12.46
C ARG A 29 -26.87 0.57 11.17
N LEU A 30 -25.73 1.25 11.01
CA LEU A 30 -25.45 2.11 9.85
C LEU A 30 -24.91 1.35 8.63
N THR A 31 -24.21 0.23 8.83
CA THR A 31 -23.61 -0.54 7.73
C THR A 31 -24.39 -1.81 7.36
N GLY A 32 -25.46 -2.14 8.09
CA GLY A 32 -26.33 -3.29 7.80
C GLY A 32 -25.60 -4.65 7.85
N GLY A 33 -24.52 -4.74 8.62
CA GLY A 33 -23.73 -5.96 8.75
C GLY A 33 -24.21 -6.77 9.96
N ASP A 34 -24.50 -8.06 9.76
CA ASP A 34 -24.82 -8.99 10.85
C ASP A 34 -23.67 -9.05 11.86
N ALA A 35 -23.97 -8.77 13.12
CA ALA A 35 -23.04 -9.01 14.22
C ALA A 35 -23.05 -10.50 14.54
N ALA A 36 -21.86 -11.11 14.62
CA ALA A 36 -21.70 -12.39 15.26
C ALA A 36 -21.94 -12.22 16.77
N ASP A 37 -22.75 -13.13 17.32
CA ASP A 37 -23.04 -13.27 18.75
C ASP A 37 -21.74 -13.49 19.53
N ASP A 38 -21.33 -12.49 20.32
CA ASP A 38 -20.46 -12.67 21.48
C ASP A 38 -21.25 -12.24 22.72
N GLU A 39 -22.26 -13.06 23.07
CA GLU A 39 -22.71 -13.17 24.46
C GLU A 39 -21.67 -14.00 25.21
N ASP A 40 -20.72 -13.34 25.86
CA ASP A 40 -20.10 -13.82 27.10
C ASP A 40 -19.18 -12.72 27.64
N LEU A 41 -19.70 -11.95 28.61
CA LEU A 41 -19.01 -11.52 29.82
C LEU A 41 -19.97 -10.64 30.64
N LEU A 42 -20.82 -11.34 31.39
CA LEU A 42 -21.62 -10.78 32.46
C LEU A 42 -20.74 -10.17 33.54
N LEU A 43 -21.07 -8.91 33.82
CA LEU A 43 -21.06 -8.23 35.12
C LEU A 43 -21.17 -9.15 36.35
N ASP A 44 -20.18 -9.06 37.24
CA ASP A 44 -20.38 -8.91 38.69
C ASP A 44 -19.74 -7.53 39.01
N GLY A 45 -20.42 -6.51 39.53
CA GLY A 45 -21.43 -6.55 40.58
C GLY A 45 -20.76 -6.35 41.93
N ASP A 46 -20.42 -5.10 42.28
CA ASP A 46 -20.51 -4.58 43.65
C ASP A 46 -20.20 -3.07 43.70
N GLU A 47 -21.29 -2.31 43.83
CA GLU A 47 -21.29 -0.95 44.36
C GLU A 47 -20.98 -1.01 45.85
N ASP A 48 -19.92 -0.33 46.30
CA ASP A 48 -19.82 0.05 47.69
C ASP A 48 -19.32 1.50 47.82
N GLN A 49 -20.25 2.36 48.23
CA GLN A 49 -20.04 3.75 48.58
C GLN A 49 -19.10 3.85 49.78
N ARG A 50 -17.89 4.40 49.57
CA ARG A 50 -17.17 5.11 50.63
C ARG A 50 -16.68 6.46 50.14
N SER A 51 -17.44 7.48 50.54
CA SER A 51 -16.96 8.84 50.76
C SER A 51 -15.71 8.81 51.65
N GLY A 52 -14.54 8.80 51.03
CA GLY A 52 -13.25 8.99 51.66
C GLY A 52 -12.56 10.14 50.94
N SER A 53 -12.36 11.24 51.64
CA SER A 53 -11.58 12.39 51.21
C SER A 53 -10.33 11.96 50.44
N VAL A 54 -10.23 12.34 49.17
CA VAL A 54 -8.99 12.23 48.40
C VAL A 54 -8.00 13.21 49.03
N ALA A 55 -7.22 12.70 49.97
CA ALA A 55 -5.97 13.33 50.35
C ALA A 55 -5.10 13.31 49.09
N ILE A 56 -4.99 14.45 48.42
CA ILE A 56 -3.97 14.69 47.39
C ILE A 56 -2.63 14.58 48.12
N ARG A 57 -2.08 13.37 48.16
CA ARG A 57 -0.68 13.14 48.49
C ARG A 57 0.13 13.67 47.31
N VAL A 58 0.46 14.95 47.37
CA VAL A 58 1.62 15.50 46.66
C VAL A 58 2.84 14.88 47.35
N GLY A 59 3.35 13.78 46.81
CA GLY A 59 4.47 13.07 47.42
C GLY A 59 4.97 11.92 46.55
N GLY A 60 5.96 12.20 45.72
CA GLY A 60 6.73 11.21 44.95
C GLY A 60 7.28 11.84 43.67
N SER A 61 8.57 12.14 43.64
CA SER A 61 9.31 12.66 42.48
C SER A 61 9.02 11.83 41.22
N HIS A 62 8.70 12.51 40.12
CA HIS A 62 8.42 11.93 38.81
C HIS A 62 9.69 11.31 38.18
N ASP A 63 10.10 10.14 38.65
CA ASP A 63 11.17 9.36 38.00
C ASP A 63 10.71 8.70 36.69
N TYR A 64 9.40 8.69 36.42
CA TYR A 64 8.77 8.09 35.24
C TYR A 64 8.99 8.87 33.94
N ASP A 65 9.31 10.16 34.04
CA ASP A 65 9.60 11.03 32.89
C ASP A 65 11.09 10.99 32.49
N ASP A 66 11.92 10.19 33.17
CA ASP A 66 13.34 10.03 32.83
C ASP A 66 13.47 9.09 31.61
N PRO A 67 14.05 9.55 30.48
CA PRO A 67 14.22 8.72 29.29
C PRO A 67 15.16 7.52 29.56
N TYR A 68 15.96 7.56 30.63
CA TYR A 68 16.84 6.48 31.07
C TYR A 68 16.18 5.51 32.08
N TYR A 69 14.87 5.59 32.26
CA TYR A 69 14.12 4.63 33.06
C TYR A 69 13.78 3.37 32.23
N ASP A 70 14.21 2.20 32.70
CA ASP A 70 13.85 0.91 32.10
C ASP A 70 12.56 0.38 32.72
N TRP A 71 11.47 0.53 31.99
CA TRP A 71 10.13 0.11 32.41
C TRP A 71 9.98 -1.40 32.61
N GLN A 72 10.81 -2.23 31.96
CA GLN A 72 10.73 -3.68 32.16
C GLN A 72 11.32 -4.11 33.49
N SER A 73 12.40 -3.45 33.92
CA SER A 73 13.04 -3.75 35.20
C SER A 73 12.57 -2.85 36.35
N GLY A 74 11.79 -1.79 36.04
CA GLY A 74 11.22 -0.87 37.03
C GLY A 74 12.27 0.01 37.71
N LYS A 75 13.46 0.16 37.12
CA LYS A 75 14.60 0.90 37.68
C LYS A 75 15.22 1.85 36.67
N LYS A 76 15.90 2.88 37.17
CA LYS A 76 16.82 3.67 36.35
C LYS A 76 18.03 2.84 35.98
N VAL A 77 18.50 3.00 34.75
CA VAL A 77 19.69 2.28 34.30
C VAL A 77 20.95 2.74 35.03
N SER A 78 21.94 1.86 35.10
CA SER A 78 23.23 2.14 35.70
C SER A 78 23.99 3.22 34.92
N GLY A 79 24.99 3.86 35.54
CA GLY A 79 25.83 4.86 34.86
C GLY A 79 26.53 4.30 33.61
N ARG A 80 26.94 3.03 33.66
CA ARG A 80 27.59 2.33 32.54
C ARG A 80 26.63 2.08 31.38
N VAL A 81 25.39 1.66 31.66
CA VAL A 81 24.34 1.51 30.66
C VAL A 81 23.97 2.87 30.06
N ARG A 82 23.91 3.93 30.88
CA ARG A 82 23.67 5.29 30.40
C ARG A 82 24.75 5.77 29.42
N GLU A 83 26.02 5.57 29.74
CA GLU A 83 27.14 5.91 28.84
C GLU A 83 27.07 5.15 27.51
N ALA A 84 26.74 3.86 27.55
CA ALA A 84 26.55 3.05 26.34
C ALA A 84 25.36 3.54 25.50
N VAL A 85 24.24 3.88 26.16
CA VAL A 85 23.06 4.47 25.50
C VAL A 85 23.42 5.80 24.84
N ASP A 86 24.10 6.72 25.53
CA ASP A 86 24.47 8.02 24.99
C ASP A 86 25.41 7.89 23.78
N ALA A 87 26.39 6.99 23.87
CA ALA A 87 27.32 6.71 22.78
C ALA A 87 26.61 6.08 21.56
N LEU A 88 25.65 5.19 21.79
CA LEU A 88 24.84 4.57 20.74
C LEU A 88 23.90 5.58 20.08
N VAL A 89 23.22 6.44 20.85
CA VAL A 89 22.31 7.48 20.33
C VAL A 89 23.06 8.54 19.51
N ALA A 90 24.31 8.83 19.88
CA ALA A 90 25.19 9.72 19.13
C ALA A 90 25.69 9.10 17.80
N ASP A 91 25.63 7.77 17.63
CA ASP A 91 26.03 7.11 16.39
C ASP A 91 25.05 7.42 15.25
N GLY A 92 25.57 7.94 14.14
CA GLY A 92 24.80 8.23 12.92
C GLY A 92 24.19 6.97 12.27
N ARG A 93 24.70 5.78 12.60
CA ARG A 93 24.15 4.49 12.14
C ARG A 93 22.96 4.02 12.96
N PHE A 94 22.77 4.55 14.17
CA PHE A 94 21.62 4.22 15.02
C PHE A 94 20.43 5.14 14.69
N ASN A 95 19.35 4.56 14.19
CA ASN A 95 18.13 5.29 13.80
C ASN A 95 16.94 5.00 14.73
N GLY A 96 17.17 4.26 15.83
CA GLY A 96 16.12 3.82 16.77
C GLY A 96 15.32 2.59 16.33
N TYR A 97 15.53 2.04 15.12
CA TYR A 97 14.81 0.88 14.59
C TYR A 97 15.74 -0.11 13.88
N ARG A 98 15.65 -1.41 14.21
CA ARG A 98 16.39 -2.48 13.51
C ARG A 98 17.92 -2.29 13.46
N SER A 99 18.51 -1.66 14.48
CA SER A 99 19.95 -1.38 14.55
C SER A 99 20.76 -2.43 15.32
N GLY A 100 20.27 -3.68 15.45
CA GLY A 100 20.85 -4.68 16.35
C GLY A 100 22.35 -4.96 16.15
N HIS A 101 22.86 -4.84 14.92
CA HIS A 101 24.29 -4.96 14.63
C HIS A 101 25.10 -3.78 15.20
N VAL A 102 24.57 -2.55 15.15
CA VAL A 102 25.17 -1.37 15.77
C VAL A 102 25.11 -1.53 17.28
N VAL A 103 23.95 -1.89 17.84
CA VAL A 103 23.77 -2.09 19.30
C VAL A 103 24.80 -3.08 19.85
N ALA A 104 25.05 -4.18 19.13
CA ALA A 104 26.01 -5.20 19.51
C ALA A 104 27.44 -4.65 19.73
N GLU A 105 27.86 -3.62 18.99
CA GLU A 105 29.18 -2.98 19.16
C GLU A 105 29.31 -2.25 20.51
N TYR A 106 28.20 -1.71 21.04
CA TYR A 106 28.16 -0.88 22.25
C TYR A 106 27.89 -1.66 23.54
N VAL A 107 27.52 -2.93 23.45
CA VAL A 107 27.17 -3.78 24.61
C VAL A 107 28.18 -4.90 24.89
N THR A 108 29.28 -4.96 24.13
CA THR A 108 30.26 -6.07 24.18
C THR A 108 30.88 -6.32 25.56
N GLU A 109 31.00 -5.29 26.40
CA GLU A 109 31.59 -5.39 27.74
C GLU A 109 30.54 -5.38 28.88
N LEU A 110 29.26 -5.35 28.53
CA LEU A 110 28.15 -5.38 29.48
C LEU A 110 27.72 -6.82 29.74
N ASP A 111 27.10 -7.06 30.89
CA ASP A 111 26.40 -8.32 31.11
C ASP A 111 25.09 -8.36 30.29
N ALA A 112 24.46 -9.53 30.21
CA ALA A 112 23.26 -9.71 29.39
C ALA A 112 22.08 -8.83 29.82
N GLU A 113 21.93 -8.56 31.12
CA GLU A 113 20.83 -7.74 31.63
C GLU A 113 21.02 -6.27 31.24
N ASP A 114 22.25 -5.74 31.42
CA ASP A 114 22.63 -4.39 31.04
C ASP A 114 22.65 -4.21 29.51
N ALA A 115 23.10 -5.22 28.75
CA ALA A 115 23.06 -5.20 27.28
C ALA A 115 21.62 -5.10 26.74
N ASP A 116 20.70 -5.91 27.28
CA ASP A 116 19.29 -5.85 26.90
C ASP A 116 18.66 -4.50 27.31
N ALA A 117 19.07 -3.93 28.44
CA ALA A 117 18.62 -2.62 28.88
C ALA A 117 19.08 -1.50 27.93
N VAL A 118 20.32 -1.55 27.41
CA VAL A 118 20.81 -0.58 26.42
C VAL A 118 19.90 -0.51 25.20
N GLU A 119 19.53 -1.65 24.60
CA GLU A 119 18.68 -1.63 23.40
C GLU A 119 17.31 -0.99 23.67
N ARG A 120 16.67 -1.38 24.78
CA ARG A 120 15.34 -0.87 25.15
C ARG A 120 15.36 0.63 25.43
N VAL A 121 16.33 1.07 26.21
CA VAL A 121 16.42 2.46 26.69
C VAL A 121 16.95 3.39 25.61
N ALA A 122 17.92 2.95 24.80
CA ALA A 122 18.47 3.75 23.71
C ALA A 122 17.40 4.16 22.69
N ARG A 123 16.43 3.29 22.39
CA ARG A 123 15.30 3.67 21.52
C ARG A 123 14.51 4.84 22.09
N ARG A 124 14.17 4.80 23.39
CA ARG A 124 13.41 5.88 24.05
C ARG A 124 14.21 7.18 24.11
N VAL A 125 15.48 7.10 24.54
CA VAL A 125 16.39 8.26 24.58
C VAL A 125 16.52 8.87 23.18
N PHE A 126 16.71 8.04 22.14
CA PHE A 126 16.75 8.50 20.76
C PHE A 126 15.47 9.21 20.36
N GLU A 127 14.31 8.57 20.54
CA GLU A 127 13.01 9.15 20.19
C GLU A 127 12.77 10.50 20.90
N GLU A 128 13.13 10.60 22.18
CA GLU A 128 12.91 11.82 22.97
C GLU A 128 13.90 12.96 22.70
N THR A 129 15.09 12.65 22.15
CA THR A 129 16.16 13.62 21.90
C THR A 129 16.31 13.95 20.41
N VAL A 130 16.98 13.08 19.66
CA VAL A 130 17.31 13.25 18.24
C VAL A 130 16.08 12.99 17.36
N GLY A 131 15.29 11.96 17.70
CA GLY A 131 14.13 11.51 16.94
C GLY A 131 13.10 12.60 16.71
N LYS A 132 12.73 13.38 17.74
CA LYS A 132 11.81 14.52 17.60
C LYS A 132 12.33 15.60 16.64
N GLN A 133 13.63 15.87 16.64
CA GLN A 133 14.23 16.84 15.71
C GLN A 133 14.20 16.31 14.28
N LEU A 134 14.50 15.02 14.10
CA LEU A 134 14.40 14.33 12.81
C LEU A 134 12.96 14.29 12.29
N ASP A 135 11.97 14.02 13.16
CA ASP A 135 10.54 14.04 12.80
C ASP A 135 10.09 15.43 12.36
N HIS A 136 10.53 16.47 13.08
CA HIS A 136 10.23 17.86 12.71
C HIS A 136 10.83 18.21 11.35
N ARG A 137 12.11 17.85 11.13
CA ARG A 137 12.79 18.06 9.85
C ARG A 137 12.13 17.27 8.72
N ALA A 138 11.78 16.01 8.95
CA ALA A 138 11.08 15.17 7.99
C ALA A 138 9.73 15.78 7.58
N THR A 139 8.97 16.29 8.54
CA THR A 139 7.69 16.97 8.27
C THR A 139 7.86 18.21 7.38
N GLN A 140 8.91 19.02 7.62
CA GLN A 140 9.21 20.17 6.78
C GLN A 140 9.61 19.75 5.36
N LEU A 141 10.46 18.74 5.24
CA LEU A 141 10.92 18.23 3.95
C LEU A 141 9.78 17.63 3.13
N VAL A 142 8.85 16.89 3.77
CA VAL A 142 7.65 16.37 3.10
C VAL A 142 6.87 17.47 2.38
N GLN A 143 6.70 18.65 2.99
CA GLN A 143 5.98 19.76 2.35
C GLN A 143 6.66 20.29 1.08
N THR A 144 7.96 20.06 0.94
CA THR A 144 8.74 20.37 -0.26
C THR A 144 8.66 19.22 -1.26
N LEU A 145 8.92 18.00 -0.81
CA LEU A 145 8.95 16.79 -1.65
C LEU A 145 7.62 16.54 -2.37
N VAL A 146 6.49 16.75 -1.70
CA VAL A 146 5.16 16.50 -2.31
C VAL A 146 4.78 17.50 -3.40
N LYS A 147 5.55 18.59 -3.55
CA LYS A 147 5.39 19.57 -4.62
C LYS A 147 6.26 19.24 -5.83
N ASP A 148 7.19 18.30 -5.69
CA ASP A 148 8.04 17.87 -6.79
C ASP A 148 7.17 17.15 -7.85
N PRO A 149 7.26 17.50 -9.14
CA PRO A 149 6.50 16.83 -10.20
C PRO A 149 6.80 15.33 -10.35
N SER A 150 7.98 14.88 -9.91
CA SER A 150 8.38 13.48 -9.93
C SER A 150 7.87 12.67 -8.73
N TYR A 151 7.32 13.33 -7.70
CA TYR A 151 6.71 12.65 -6.57
C TYR A 151 5.50 11.82 -7.02
N ASP A 152 5.57 10.51 -6.78
CA ASP A 152 4.48 9.58 -7.03
C ASP A 152 3.90 9.07 -5.70
N PRO A 153 2.67 9.48 -5.32
CA PRO A 153 2.02 9.02 -4.09
C PRO A 153 1.62 7.53 -4.11
N LEU A 154 1.81 6.83 -5.24
CA LEU A 154 1.62 5.39 -5.37
C LEU A 154 2.95 4.61 -5.29
N ALA A 155 4.10 5.30 -5.29
CA ALA A 155 5.39 4.66 -5.09
C ALA A 155 5.48 4.05 -3.69
N TRP A 156 6.12 2.88 -3.59
CA TRP A 156 6.30 2.18 -2.31
C TRP A 156 7.68 1.52 -2.25
N GLY A 157 8.23 1.43 -1.03
CA GLY A 157 9.47 0.71 -0.76
C GLY A 157 10.64 1.27 -1.56
N PRO A 158 11.36 0.47 -2.38
CA PRO A 158 12.57 0.91 -3.07
C PRO A 158 12.39 2.15 -3.96
N GLU A 159 11.22 2.30 -4.60
CA GLU A 159 10.95 3.45 -5.48
C GLU A 159 10.83 4.76 -4.70
N ASN A 160 10.04 4.73 -3.62
CA ASN A 160 9.86 5.89 -2.76
C ASN A 160 11.18 6.24 -2.07
N ARG A 161 11.94 5.21 -1.66
CA ARG A 161 13.28 5.38 -1.07
C ARG A 161 14.26 6.02 -2.04
N ALA A 162 14.34 5.54 -3.28
CA ALA A 162 15.24 6.12 -4.28
C ALA A 162 14.90 7.59 -4.57
N PHE A 163 13.60 7.92 -4.67
CA PHE A 163 13.15 9.31 -4.77
C PHE A 163 13.57 10.15 -3.56
N ILE A 164 13.40 9.64 -2.34
CA ILE A 164 13.82 10.36 -1.12
C ILE A 164 15.33 10.58 -1.13
N GLU A 165 16.12 9.52 -1.35
CA GLU A 165 17.59 9.57 -1.35
C GLU A 165 18.14 10.59 -2.35
N GLU A 166 17.58 10.66 -3.56
CA GLU A 166 17.95 11.66 -4.57
C GLU A 166 17.66 13.10 -4.11
N GLN A 167 16.60 13.31 -3.33
CA GLN A 167 16.17 14.64 -2.89
C GLN A 167 16.84 15.12 -1.60
N VAL A 168 17.47 14.21 -0.84
CA VAL A 168 18.06 14.52 0.47
C VAL A 168 19.50 13.98 0.62
N GLU A 169 20.26 13.95 -0.46
CA GLU A 169 21.63 13.39 -0.52
C GLU A 169 22.58 13.95 0.58
N ASP A 170 22.45 15.24 0.91
CA ASP A 170 23.30 15.93 1.90
C ASP A 170 22.75 15.91 3.35
N GLU A 171 21.65 15.20 3.60
CA GLU A 171 20.98 15.19 4.90
C GLU A 171 21.40 14.00 5.78
N ASP A 172 21.01 14.04 7.06
CA ASP A 172 21.27 12.95 8.01
C ASP A 172 20.66 11.62 7.50
N PRO A 173 21.43 10.55 7.31
CA PRO A 173 20.91 9.26 6.83
C PRO A 173 19.78 8.68 7.67
N ARG A 174 19.69 9.06 8.96
CA ARG A 174 18.62 8.67 9.88
C ARG A 174 17.27 9.29 9.52
N LEU A 175 17.24 10.32 8.66
CA LEU A 175 16.02 10.92 8.13
C LEU A 175 15.29 10.04 7.12
N LEU A 176 15.99 9.15 6.41
CA LEU A 176 15.40 8.42 5.27
C LEU A 176 14.16 7.61 5.67
N GLU A 177 14.26 6.81 6.73
CA GLU A 177 13.12 6.00 7.21
C GLU A 177 11.97 6.89 7.74
N ARG A 178 12.32 8.02 8.36
CA ARG A 178 11.35 8.98 8.91
C ARG A 178 10.60 9.70 7.78
N LEU A 179 11.31 10.09 6.73
CA LEU A 179 10.75 10.67 5.51
C LEU A 179 9.85 9.68 4.77
N GLU A 180 10.28 8.42 4.64
CA GLU A 180 9.49 7.37 4.00
C GLU A 180 8.15 7.18 4.73
N ARG A 181 8.18 7.14 6.06
CA ARG A 181 6.99 7.06 6.92
C ARG A 181 6.13 8.32 6.79
N ALA A 182 6.73 9.50 6.86
CA ALA A 182 6.01 10.77 6.81
C ALA A 182 5.34 11.02 5.44
N LEU A 183 6.00 10.68 4.33
CA LEU A 183 5.41 10.72 2.99
C LEU A 183 4.24 9.74 2.87
N SER A 184 4.39 8.52 3.40
CA SER A 184 3.31 7.52 3.40
C SER A 184 2.10 7.99 4.19
N THR A 185 2.32 8.56 5.39
CA THR A 185 1.26 9.17 6.21
C THR A 185 0.59 10.31 5.47
N TYR A 186 1.38 11.23 4.90
CA TYR A 186 0.84 12.35 4.10
C TYR A 186 0.00 11.86 2.93
N ALA A 187 0.48 10.87 2.16
CA ALA A 187 -0.22 10.35 0.98
C ALA A 187 -1.59 9.75 1.34
N TYR A 188 -1.68 9.13 2.53
CA TYR A 188 -2.92 8.60 3.09
C TYR A 188 -3.83 9.72 3.60
N GLU A 189 -3.36 10.57 4.51
CA GLU A 189 -4.17 11.59 5.20
C GLU A 189 -4.67 12.69 4.26
N SER A 190 -3.87 13.09 3.28
CA SER A 190 -4.27 14.09 2.28
C SER A 190 -5.20 13.53 1.19
N GLY A 191 -5.41 12.22 1.15
CA GLY A 191 -6.10 11.55 0.05
C GLY A 191 -5.36 11.60 -1.29
N ALA A 192 -4.08 11.97 -1.31
CA ALA A 192 -3.26 12.02 -2.52
C ALA A 192 -3.18 10.65 -3.21
N ARG A 193 -3.11 9.56 -2.43
CA ARG A 193 -3.14 8.19 -2.96
C ARG A 193 -4.45 7.92 -3.71
N THR A 194 -5.59 8.16 -3.08
CA THR A 194 -6.92 7.97 -3.70
C THR A 194 -7.08 8.83 -4.95
N LYS A 195 -6.60 10.08 -4.93
CA LYS A 195 -6.62 10.95 -6.10
C LYS A 195 -5.77 10.37 -7.23
N ALA A 196 -4.55 9.93 -6.94
CA ALA A 196 -3.65 9.34 -7.93
C ALA A 196 -4.20 8.03 -8.50
N GLU A 197 -4.80 7.15 -7.69
CA GLU A 197 -5.48 5.93 -8.15
C GLU A 197 -6.62 6.28 -9.12
N ARG A 198 -7.43 7.30 -8.83
CA ARG A 198 -8.48 7.76 -9.74
C ARG A 198 -7.94 8.31 -11.05
N GLU A 199 -6.88 9.11 -11.01
CA GLU A 199 -6.26 9.64 -12.24
C GLU A 199 -5.59 8.53 -13.07
N LEU A 200 -4.94 7.56 -12.41
CA LEU A 200 -4.42 6.35 -13.04
C LEU A 200 -5.54 5.57 -13.75
N ALA A 201 -6.66 5.33 -13.05
CA ALA A 201 -7.81 4.63 -13.60
C ALA A 201 -8.41 5.36 -14.81
N LYS A 202 -8.64 6.68 -14.70
CA LYS A 202 -9.12 7.50 -15.83
C LYS A 202 -8.16 7.43 -17.02
N ARG A 203 -6.85 7.53 -16.77
CA ARG A 203 -5.83 7.44 -17.82
C ARG A 203 -5.83 6.05 -18.46
N ALA A 204 -5.96 4.99 -17.67
CA ALA A 204 -6.03 3.62 -18.16
C ALA A 204 -7.27 3.41 -19.05
N GLU A 205 -8.43 3.91 -18.63
CA GLU A 205 -9.64 3.88 -19.45
C GLU A 205 -9.47 4.64 -20.76
N ALA A 206 -8.89 5.84 -20.72
CA ALA A 206 -8.64 6.64 -21.92
C ALA A 206 -7.71 5.90 -22.90
N ILE A 207 -6.67 5.24 -22.39
CA ILE A 207 -5.80 4.39 -23.23
C ILE A 207 -6.61 3.24 -23.83
N LEU A 208 -7.35 2.48 -23.02
CA LEU A 208 -8.16 1.35 -23.50
C LEU A 208 -9.14 1.74 -24.61
N LEU A 209 -9.77 2.92 -24.49
CA LEU A 209 -10.70 3.44 -25.49
C LEU A 209 -10.01 3.91 -26.77
N SER A 210 -8.74 4.29 -26.69
CA SER A 210 -7.92 4.66 -27.85
C SER A 210 -7.36 3.45 -28.61
N LEU A 211 -7.31 2.26 -27.99
CA LEU A 211 -6.83 1.04 -28.62
C LEU A 211 -7.79 0.59 -29.73
N SER A 212 -7.22 0.20 -30.86
CA SER A 212 -7.93 -0.55 -31.90
C SER A 212 -8.40 -1.91 -31.36
N SER A 213 -9.39 -2.52 -32.02
CA SER A 213 -9.87 -3.85 -31.66
C SER A 213 -8.74 -4.89 -31.68
N ALA A 214 -7.84 -4.80 -32.66
CA ALA A 214 -6.68 -5.68 -32.77
C ALA A 214 -5.67 -5.51 -31.61
N GLU A 215 -5.43 -4.27 -31.17
CA GLU A 215 -4.56 -4.00 -30.02
C GLU A 215 -5.16 -4.49 -28.70
N ARG A 216 -6.46 -4.28 -28.51
CA ARG A 216 -7.18 -4.84 -27.35
C ARG A 216 -7.09 -6.35 -27.30
N ASP A 217 -7.26 -7.02 -28.43
CA ASP A 217 -7.16 -8.48 -28.50
C ASP A 217 -5.74 -8.96 -28.14
N ARG A 218 -4.70 -8.32 -28.69
CA ARG A 218 -3.31 -8.63 -28.33
C ARG A 218 -3.05 -8.43 -26.84
N LEU A 219 -3.54 -7.33 -26.26
CA LEU A 219 -3.42 -7.07 -24.82
C LEU A 219 -4.15 -8.12 -23.99
N GLY A 220 -5.37 -8.48 -24.39
CA GLY A 220 -6.23 -9.41 -23.68
C GLY A 220 -5.72 -10.85 -23.68
N PHE A 221 -4.88 -11.22 -24.64
CA PHE A 221 -4.18 -12.51 -24.65
C PHE A 221 -2.76 -12.46 -24.07
N ALA A 222 -2.26 -11.28 -23.69
CA ALA A 222 -0.95 -11.13 -23.07
C ALA A 222 -0.98 -11.59 -21.60
N SER A 223 -0.37 -12.75 -21.31
CA SER A 223 -0.32 -13.31 -19.95
C SER A 223 0.75 -12.69 -19.06
N ARG A 224 1.90 -12.29 -19.63
CA ARG A 224 3.05 -11.74 -18.89
C ARG A 224 3.01 -10.21 -18.85
N ASN A 225 3.43 -9.62 -17.72
CA ASN A 225 3.51 -8.15 -17.58
C ASN A 225 4.39 -7.50 -18.66
N ALA A 226 5.54 -8.12 -19.00
CA ALA A 226 6.40 -7.63 -20.08
C ALA A 226 5.69 -7.60 -21.44
N ALA A 227 4.83 -8.58 -21.74
CA ALA A 227 4.07 -8.60 -22.98
C ALA A 227 2.95 -7.54 -22.98
N LYS A 228 2.31 -7.29 -21.83
CA LYS A 228 1.33 -6.20 -21.67
C LYS A 228 1.98 -4.84 -21.88
N LEU A 229 3.16 -4.62 -21.27
CA LEU A 229 3.96 -3.41 -21.47
C LEU A 229 4.34 -3.24 -22.95
N GLN A 230 4.82 -4.29 -23.60
CA GLN A 230 5.18 -4.24 -25.01
C GLN A 230 3.97 -3.91 -25.90
N ALA A 231 2.80 -4.50 -25.62
CA ALA A 231 1.57 -4.23 -26.36
C ALA A 231 1.10 -2.77 -26.19
N LEU A 232 1.38 -2.16 -25.04
CA LEU A 232 0.98 -0.80 -24.71
C LEU A 232 2.08 0.24 -24.89
N ALA A 233 3.30 -0.15 -25.28
CA ALA A 233 4.46 0.75 -25.33
C ALA A 233 4.20 2.07 -26.08
N PRO A 234 3.51 2.09 -27.24
CA PRO A 234 3.19 3.35 -27.95
C PRO A 234 2.26 4.30 -27.16
N HIS A 235 1.47 3.76 -26.22
CA HIS A 235 0.50 4.52 -25.43
C HIS A 235 1.04 4.92 -24.05
N LEU A 236 2.21 4.42 -23.69
CA LEU A 236 2.88 4.66 -22.40
C LEU A 236 4.09 5.61 -22.54
N GLU A 237 4.25 6.27 -23.69
CA GLU A 237 5.35 7.22 -23.92
C GLU A 237 5.36 8.33 -22.85
N GLY A 238 6.54 8.55 -22.26
CA GLY A 238 6.75 9.55 -21.21
C GLY A 238 6.46 9.07 -19.79
N GLU A 239 5.94 7.84 -19.61
CA GLU A 239 5.73 7.27 -18.27
C GLU A 239 7.01 6.58 -17.76
N SER A 240 7.39 6.87 -16.52
CA SER A 240 8.54 6.23 -15.86
C SER A 240 8.23 4.78 -15.46
N GLY A 241 9.27 3.93 -15.38
CA GLY A 241 9.18 2.46 -15.26
C GLY A 241 7.98 1.94 -14.45
N SER A 242 7.96 2.17 -13.13
CA SER A 242 6.89 1.66 -12.26
C SER A 242 5.50 2.22 -12.58
N LYS A 243 5.44 3.50 -12.97
CA LYS A 243 4.17 4.14 -13.34
C LYS A 243 3.62 3.53 -14.64
N ALA A 244 4.47 3.27 -15.62
CA ALA A 244 4.12 2.55 -16.85
C ALA A 244 3.62 1.12 -16.54
N GLU A 245 4.28 0.42 -15.60
CA GLU A 245 3.85 -0.90 -15.15
C GLU A 245 2.49 -0.90 -14.46
N ARG A 246 2.26 0.03 -13.53
CA ARG A 246 0.95 0.20 -12.85
C ARG A 246 -0.14 0.50 -13.88
N LEU A 247 0.13 1.43 -14.80
CA LEU A 247 -0.81 1.84 -15.83
C LEU A 247 -1.14 0.68 -16.79
N ALA A 248 -0.14 -0.08 -17.24
CA ALA A 248 -0.35 -1.24 -18.11
C ALA A 248 -1.19 -2.34 -17.43
N LYS A 249 -0.96 -2.59 -16.13
CA LYS A 249 -1.78 -3.53 -15.35
C LYS A 249 -3.23 -3.07 -15.26
N GLU A 250 -3.44 -1.77 -15.02
CA GLU A 250 -4.77 -1.19 -14.90
C GLU A 250 -5.54 -1.23 -16.23
N VAL A 251 -4.90 -0.89 -17.35
CA VAL A 251 -5.49 -1.01 -18.70
C VAL A 251 -5.89 -2.45 -18.98
N ALA A 252 -5.00 -3.41 -18.70
CA ALA A 252 -5.28 -4.83 -18.90
C ALA A 252 -6.43 -5.35 -18.01
N ARG A 253 -6.58 -4.80 -16.79
CA ARG A 253 -7.71 -5.12 -15.91
C ARG A 253 -9.03 -4.68 -16.54
N PHE A 254 -9.13 -3.42 -16.96
CA PHE A 254 -10.33 -2.90 -17.61
C PHE A 254 -10.64 -3.60 -18.94
N GLU A 255 -9.61 -3.96 -19.71
CA GLU A 255 -9.74 -4.76 -20.92
C GLU A 255 -10.42 -6.11 -20.60
N HIS A 256 -9.90 -6.83 -19.60
CA HIS A 256 -10.44 -8.11 -19.19
C HIS A 256 -11.89 -8.00 -18.68
N GLU A 257 -12.18 -7.01 -17.84
CA GLU A 257 -13.51 -6.79 -17.26
C GLU A 257 -14.57 -6.47 -18.33
N ARG A 258 -14.23 -5.67 -19.35
CA ARG A 258 -15.19 -5.19 -20.36
C ARG A 258 -15.27 -6.07 -21.59
N PHE A 259 -14.13 -6.60 -22.04
CA PHE A 259 -13.99 -7.25 -23.35
C PHE A 259 -13.47 -8.68 -23.26
N GLY A 260 -13.07 -9.16 -22.08
CA GLY A 260 -12.53 -10.50 -21.87
C GLY A 260 -13.41 -11.61 -22.45
N LEU A 261 -14.65 -11.69 -21.98
CA LEU A 261 -15.60 -12.71 -22.44
C LEU A 261 -15.95 -12.54 -23.93
N PRO A 262 -16.40 -11.36 -24.41
CA PRO A 262 -16.70 -11.18 -25.83
C PRO A 262 -15.52 -11.52 -26.77
N ARG A 263 -14.29 -11.13 -26.41
CA ARG A 263 -13.09 -11.48 -27.19
C ARG A 263 -12.93 -12.99 -27.32
N GLU A 264 -13.01 -13.71 -26.21
CA GLU A 264 -12.80 -15.16 -26.24
C GLU A 264 -13.87 -15.90 -27.04
N GLU A 265 -15.13 -15.46 -26.99
CA GLU A 265 -16.21 -16.03 -27.79
C GLU A 265 -15.98 -15.86 -29.30
N ARG A 266 -15.52 -14.67 -29.73
CA ARG A 266 -15.17 -14.39 -31.13
C ARG A 266 -14.04 -15.28 -31.61
N TYR A 267 -12.97 -15.41 -30.82
CA TYR A 267 -11.84 -16.27 -31.16
C TYR A 267 -12.18 -17.76 -31.13
N ALA A 268 -13.08 -18.18 -30.23
CA ALA A 268 -13.55 -19.57 -30.18
C ALA A 268 -14.38 -19.93 -31.43
N THR A 269 -15.24 -19.01 -31.88
CA THR A 269 -16.01 -19.14 -33.13
C THR A 269 -15.06 -19.28 -34.31
N ALA A 270 -14.11 -18.36 -34.46
CA ALA A 270 -13.10 -18.41 -35.52
C ALA A 270 -12.30 -19.72 -35.49
N ALA A 271 -11.83 -20.13 -34.31
CA ALA A 271 -11.05 -21.35 -34.15
C ALA A 271 -11.82 -22.61 -34.58
N ARG A 272 -13.11 -22.71 -34.24
CA ARG A 272 -13.96 -23.84 -34.67
C ARG A 272 -14.15 -23.86 -36.19
N HIS A 273 -14.41 -22.71 -36.81
CA HIS A 273 -14.54 -22.63 -38.26
C HIS A 273 -13.26 -23.05 -38.97
N LEU A 274 -12.10 -22.58 -38.51
CA LEU A 274 -10.79 -22.97 -39.04
C LEU A 274 -10.51 -24.47 -38.86
N GLN A 275 -10.89 -25.05 -37.72
CA GLN A 275 -10.77 -26.49 -37.49
C GLN A 275 -11.70 -27.30 -38.41
N ALA A 276 -12.93 -26.82 -38.62
CA ALA A 276 -13.90 -27.46 -39.51
C ALA A 276 -13.45 -27.43 -40.98
N SER A 277 -12.66 -26.43 -41.40
CA SER A 277 -12.03 -26.39 -42.71
C SER A 277 -10.77 -27.27 -42.82
N GLY A 278 -10.47 -28.07 -41.80
CA GLY A 278 -9.36 -29.02 -41.79
C GLY A 278 -8.04 -28.49 -41.24
N MET A 279 -7.97 -27.27 -40.70
CA MET A 279 -6.74 -26.77 -40.09
C MET A 279 -6.46 -27.47 -38.76
N THR A 280 -5.19 -27.82 -38.54
CA THR A 280 -4.72 -28.29 -37.24
C THR A 280 -4.75 -27.16 -36.22
N ARG A 281 -4.87 -27.51 -34.93
CA ARG A 281 -4.81 -26.53 -33.83
C ARG A 281 -3.55 -25.64 -33.86
N ALA A 282 -2.41 -26.18 -34.27
CA ALA A 282 -1.18 -25.42 -34.40
C ALA A 282 -1.24 -24.37 -35.53
N GLU A 283 -1.92 -24.70 -36.64
CA GLU A 283 -2.18 -23.74 -37.72
C GLU A 283 -3.16 -22.66 -37.28
N VAL A 284 -4.24 -23.04 -36.59
CA VAL A 284 -5.20 -22.09 -36.01
C VAL A 284 -4.53 -21.13 -35.03
N SER A 285 -3.68 -21.64 -34.13
CA SER A 285 -2.91 -20.84 -33.19
C SER A 285 -2.01 -19.81 -33.89
N ARG A 286 -1.28 -20.22 -34.94
CA ARG A 286 -0.46 -19.31 -35.74
C ARG A 286 -1.31 -18.28 -36.49
N ARG A 287 -2.46 -18.69 -37.04
CA ARG A 287 -3.35 -17.84 -37.83
C ARG A 287 -4.00 -16.75 -36.97
N LEU A 288 -4.52 -17.13 -35.80
CA LEU A 288 -5.19 -16.23 -34.88
C LEU A 288 -4.21 -15.48 -33.94
N GLY A 289 -2.92 -15.81 -33.96
CA GLY A 289 -1.93 -15.15 -33.12
C GLY A 289 -2.09 -15.40 -31.62
N ILE A 290 -2.74 -16.51 -31.23
CA ILE A 290 -2.95 -16.92 -29.83
C ILE A 290 -2.34 -18.29 -29.57
N SER A 291 -1.95 -18.61 -28.34
CA SER A 291 -1.29 -19.89 -28.04
C SER A 291 -2.22 -21.09 -28.24
N ASN A 292 -1.64 -22.25 -28.55
CA ASN A 292 -2.37 -23.52 -28.64
C ASN A 292 -3.22 -23.82 -27.40
N SER A 293 -2.70 -23.52 -26.20
CA SER A 293 -3.41 -23.72 -24.93
C SER A 293 -4.62 -22.79 -24.80
N ILE A 294 -4.52 -21.55 -25.30
CA ILE A 294 -5.65 -20.62 -25.34
C ILE A 294 -6.70 -21.13 -26.32
N VAL A 295 -6.32 -21.54 -27.53
CA VAL A 295 -7.25 -22.10 -28.54
C VAL A 295 -8.05 -23.27 -27.96
N GLU A 296 -7.37 -24.23 -27.35
CA GLU A 296 -8.01 -25.38 -26.72
C GLU A 296 -9.00 -24.98 -25.63
N ARG A 297 -8.59 -24.09 -24.73
CA ARG A 297 -9.42 -23.59 -23.64
C ARG A 297 -10.67 -22.87 -24.16
N ILE A 298 -10.51 -21.89 -25.06
CA ILE A 298 -11.64 -21.07 -25.52
C ILE A 298 -12.65 -21.89 -26.34
N VAL A 299 -12.19 -22.86 -27.14
CA VAL A 299 -13.08 -23.74 -27.90
C VAL A 299 -13.87 -24.67 -26.97
N ALA A 300 -13.24 -25.17 -25.89
CA ALA A 300 -13.91 -26.03 -24.91
C ALA A 300 -14.93 -25.27 -24.05
N THR A 301 -14.60 -24.03 -23.65
CA THR A 301 -15.43 -23.18 -22.78
C THR A 301 -16.59 -22.52 -23.54
N HIS A 302 -16.32 -21.88 -24.68
CA HIS A 302 -17.27 -21.01 -25.36
C HIS A 302 -17.92 -21.71 -26.55
N ARG A 303 -18.89 -22.60 -26.29
CA ARG A 303 -19.42 -23.54 -27.31
C ARG A 303 -20.37 -22.93 -28.35
N ARG A 304 -20.87 -21.72 -28.11
CA ARG A 304 -21.80 -21.05 -29.02
C ARG A 304 -21.01 -20.18 -29.98
N ASP A 305 -21.39 -20.20 -31.25
CA ASP A 305 -20.85 -19.28 -32.24
C ASP A 305 -21.49 -17.91 -32.06
N VAL A 306 -20.67 -16.88 -32.20
CA VAL A 306 -21.10 -15.47 -32.17
C VAL A 306 -20.93 -14.85 -33.54
N GLU A 307 -21.79 -13.89 -33.87
CA GLU A 307 -21.66 -13.15 -35.12
C GLU A 307 -20.43 -12.23 -35.06
N LEU A 308 -19.58 -12.34 -36.08
CA LEU A 308 -18.43 -11.44 -36.22
C LEU A 308 -18.84 -10.23 -37.05
N THR A 309 -18.63 -9.04 -36.50
CA THR A 309 -18.94 -7.79 -37.21
C THR A 309 -18.05 -7.60 -38.43
N SER A 310 -18.48 -6.79 -39.39
CA SER A 310 -17.73 -6.57 -40.65
C SER A 310 -16.35 -5.94 -40.47
N ASP A 311 -16.14 -5.24 -39.36
CA ASP A 311 -14.90 -4.59 -38.95
C ASP A 311 -14.06 -5.40 -37.95
N ASP A 312 -14.49 -6.64 -37.65
CA ASP A 312 -13.77 -7.50 -36.71
C ASP A 312 -12.36 -7.84 -37.25
N PRO A 313 -11.28 -7.66 -36.46
CA PRO A 313 -9.92 -8.01 -36.87
C PRO A 313 -9.78 -9.46 -37.37
N ILE A 314 -10.60 -10.38 -36.86
CA ILE A 314 -10.64 -11.76 -37.34
C ILE A 314 -11.08 -11.81 -38.81
N ARG A 315 -12.12 -11.06 -39.18
CA ARG A 315 -12.64 -11.04 -40.56
C ARG A 315 -11.79 -10.21 -41.50
N VAL A 316 -11.18 -9.13 -41.02
CA VAL A 316 -10.46 -8.20 -41.90
C VAL A 316 -9.01 -8.62 -42.11
N ASP A 317 -8.34 -9.10 -41.06
CA ASP A 317 -6.88 -9.31 -41.08
C ASP A 317 -6.48 -10.77 -40.82
N LEU A 318 -7.03 -11.40 -39.79
CA LEU A 318 -6.49 -12.67 -39.29
C LEU A 318 -6.98 -13.90 -40.07
N ALA A 319 -8.21 -13.88 -40.57
CA ALA A 319 -8.84 -15.00 -41.28
C ALA A 319 -9.88 -14.52 -42.32
N PRO A 320 -9.53 -13.58 -43.23
CA PRO A 320 -10.50 -12.98 -44.16
C PRO A 320 -11.10 -13.95 -45.17
N GLU A 321 -10.37 -14.99 -45.56
CA GLU A 321 -10.82 -15.97 -46.55
C GLU A 321 -12.00 -16.86 -46.09
N PHE A 322 -12.41 -16.73 -44.83
CA PHE A 322 -13.50 -17.51 -44.24
C PHE A 322 -14.85 -16.79 -44.25
N PHE A 323 -14.89 -15.54 -44.71
CA PHE A 323 -16.04 -14.65 -44.57
C PHE A 323 -16.44 -13.93 -45.86
#